data_AF-A0A396Z700-F1
#
_entry.id   AF-A0A396Z700-F1
#
_cell.length_a   1.000
_cell.length_b   1.000
_cell.length_c   1.000
_cell.angle_alpha   90.00
_cell.angle_beta   90.00
_cell.angle_gamma   90.00
#
_symmetry.space_group_name_H-M   'P 1'
#
loop_
_entity.id
_entity.type
_entity.pdbx_description
1 polymer ?
#
loop_
_entity_poly.entity_id
_entity_poly.type
_entity_poly.pdbx_seq_one_letter_code
_entity_poly.pdbx_strand_id
1 'polypeptide(L)'
;MNSHITVLIDRFTNDIDFQLRKALEPHRLDEDSLQSIRAHHWDYWIFPSEHPLDDGELKSNYLKTDPEILNNSSYIRNLPVDYHTSGIILLDGSWIDLQDFGWRMRKEPSSKNDRAWKKWIQQLKIYLNENKEQICVQVIVHC
;
A
#
# COMPACT_ATOMS: atom_id res chain seq x y z
N MET A 1 -6.32 -6.23 -13.31
CA MET A 1 -5.38 -5.42 -12.52
C MET A 1 -5.62 -5.78 -11.08
N ASN A 2 -4.70 -6.49 -10.45
CA ASN A 2 -4.86 -6.89 -9.06
C ASN A 2 -4.66 -5.66 -8.18
N SER A 3 -5.72 -5.30 -7.45
CA SER A 3 -5.74 -4.15 -6.55
C SER A 3 -4.85 -4.47 -5.35
N HIS A 4 -3.75 -3.75 -5.20
CA HIS A 4 -2.92 -3.81 -4.00
C HIS A 4 -2.88 -2.45 -3.32
N ILE A 5 -2.41 -2.42 -2.09
CA ILE A 5 -2.21 -1.24 -1.26
C ILE A 5 -0.73 -1.15 -0.94
N THR A 6 -0.24 0.08 -0.84
CA THR A 6 1.15 0.37 -0.49
C THR A 6 1.22 0.81 0.96
N VAL A 7 1.97 0.12 1.80
CA VAL A 7 2.19 0.51 3.18
C VAL A 7 3.56 1.16 3.30
N LEU A 8 3.61 2.38 3.82
CA LEU A 8 4.88 3.08 4.07
C LEU A 8 5.47 2.67 5.42
N ILE A 9 6.77 2.43 5.42
CA ILE A 9 7.57 2.04 6.58
C ILE A 9 8.79 2.95 6.68
N ASP A 10 9.14 3.31 7.90
CA ASP A 10 10.32 4.13 8.17
C ASP A 10 11.60 3.42 7.70
N ARG A 11 12.42 4.15 6.93
CA ARG A 11 13.67 3.65 6.34
C ARG A 11 14.71 3.19 7.37
N PHE A 12 14.62 3.66 8.60
CA PHE A 12 15.55 3.32 9.69
C PHE A 12 15.08 2.11 10.52
N THR A 13 14.03 1.41 10.07
CA THR A 13 13.62 0.17 10.74
C THR A 13 14.74 -0.87 10.72
N ASN A 14 14.77 -1.74 11.72
CA ASN A 14 15.59 -2.94 11.71
C ASN A 14 14.77 -4.20 11.40
N ASP A 15 13.45 -4.06 11.27
CA ASP A 15 12.50 -5.14 11.09
C ASP A 15 11.31 -4.64 10.25
N ILE A 16 11.27 -5.06 8.99
CA ILE A 16 10.21 -4.66 8.05
C ILE A 16 8.88 -5.32 8.41
N ASP A 17 8.89 -6.61 8.81
CA ASP A 17 7.66 -7.34 9.16
C ASP A 17 6.97 -6.69 10.36
N PHE A 18 7.74 -6.40 11.41
CA PHE A 18 7.20 -5.75 12.60
C PHE A 18 6.55 -4.39 12.29
N GLN A 19 7.21 -3.55 11.49
CA GLN A 19 6.65 -2.23 11.14
C GLN A 19 5.45 -2.33 10.21
N LEU A 20 5.45 -3.28 9.27
CA LEU A 20 4.32 -3.56 8.39
C LEU A 20 3.08 -3.92 9.23
N ARG A 21 3.22 -4.89 10.14
CA ARG A 21 2.14 -5.31 11.05
C ARG A 21 1.66 -4.15 11.90
N LYS A 22 2.58 -3.36 12.46
CA LYS A 22 2.27 -2.19 13.27
C LYS A 22 1.48 -1.13 12.49
N ALA A 23 1.81 -0.90 11.21
CA ALA A 23 1.10 0.05 10.35
C ALA A 23 -0.29 -0.46 9.95
N LEU A 24 -0.47 -1.77 9.81
CA LEU A 24 -1.75 -2.38 9.46
C LEU A 24 -2.70 -2.49 10.65
N GLU A 25 -2.22 -2.81 11.86
CA GLU A 25 -3.05 -3.12 13.03
C GLU A 25 -4.16 -2.09 13.34
N PRO A 26 -3.94 -0.76 13.25
CA PRO A 26 -5.00 0.23 13.49
C PRO A 26 -6.21 0.11 12.54
N HIS A 27 -6.04 -0.56 11.41
CA HIS A 27 -7.08 -0.75 10.39
C HIS A 27 -7.65 -2.18 10.39
N ARG A 28 -7.38 -2.98 11.42
CA ARG A 28 -8.00 -4.28 11.55
C ARG A 28 -9.51 -4.14 11.75
N LEU A 29 -10.30 -4.97 11.08
CA LEU A 29 -11.75 -4.99 11.31
C LEU A 29 -12.04 -5.30 12.79
N ASP A 30 -12.91 -4.49 13.37
CA ASP A 30 -13.54 -4.71 14.66
C ASP A 30 -15.05 -4.85 14.41
N GLU A 31 -15.53 -6.09 14.42
CA GLU A 31 -16.94 -6.43 14.14
C GLU A 31 -17.90 -5.84 15.19
N ASP A 32 -17.40 -5.49 16.38
CA ASP A 32 -18.20 -4.88 17.44
C ASP A 32 -18.29 -3.36 17.29
N SER A 33 -17.51 -2.75 16.38
CA SER A 33 -17.45 -1.31 16.15
C SER A 33 -18.06 -0.91 14.80
N LEU A 34 -19.24 -0.27 14.85
CA LEU A 34 -19.87 0.32 13.67
C LEU A 34 -18.99 1.35 12.95
N GLN A 35 -18.07 2.00 13.67
CA GLN A 35 -17.11 2.91 13.07
C GLN A 35 -16.05 2.14 12.27
N SER A 36 -15.53 1.04 12.81
CA SER A 36 -14.56 0.17 12.12
C SER A 36 -15.17 -0.43 10.85
N ILE A 37 -16.39 -0.98 10.95
CA ILE A 37 -17.14 -1.54 9.81
C ILE A 37 -17.32 -0.53 8.67
N ARG A 38 -17.45 0.77 8.99
CA ARG A 38 -17.67 1.84 8.00
C ARG A 38 -16.39 2.51 7.51
N ALA A 39 -15.27 2.30 8.19
CA ALA A 39 -13.97 2.84 7.82
C ALA A 39 -13.22 1.90 6.88
N HIS A 40 -12.06 2.33 6.37
CA HIS A 40 -11.11 1.43 5.72
C HIS A 40 -10.64 0.38 6.74
N HIS A 41 -10.77 -0.90 6.39
CA HIS A 41 -10.40 -2.01 7.25
C HIS A 41 -9.87 -3.21 6.46
N TRP A 42 -9.29 -4.18 7.18
CA TRP A 42 -8.93 -5.49 6.68
C TRP A 42 -9.33 -6.61 7.64
N ASP A 43 -9.74 -7.76 7.10
CA ASP A 43 -9.96 -9.02 7.82
C ASP A 43 -8.70 -9.88 7.81
N TYR A 44 -8.06 -9.95 6.64
CA TYR A 44 -6.75 -10.54 6.44
C TYR A 44 -6.04 -9.84 5.27
N TRP A 45 -4.73 -10.02 5.18
CA TRP A 45 -3.91 -9.49 4.09
C TRP A 45 -2.89 -10.53 3.64
N ILE A 46 -2.48 -10.42 2.38
CA ILE A 46 -1.49 -11.29 1.73
C ILE A 46 -0.54 -10.45 0.88
N PHE A 47 0.58 -11.04 0.45
CA PHE A 47 1.48 -10.41 -0.52
C PHE A 47 1.02 -10.68 -1.96
N PRO A 48 1.12 -9.70 -2.88
CA PRO A 48 0.94 -9.98 -4.29
C PRO A 48 2.02 -10.93 -4.81
N SER A 49 1.62 -11.92 -5.61
CA SER A 49 2.54 -12.86 -6.25
C SER A 49 2.99 -12.40 -7.64
N GLU A 50 2.27 -11.44 -8.22
CA GLU A 50 2.56 -10.86 -9.53
C GLU A 50 3.32 -9.54 -9.37
N HIS A 51 4.30 -9.29 -10.25
CA HIS A 51 5.09 -8.05 -10.29
C HIS A 51 5.85 -7.72 -8.99
N PRO A 52 6.77 -8.58 -8.53
CA PRO A 52 7.61 -8.27 -7.37
C PRO A 52 8.44 -7.01 -7.64
N LEU A 53 8.67 -6.22 -6.59
CA LEU A 53 9.51 -5.02 -6.67
C LEU A 53 10.99 -5.35 -6.80
N ASP A 54 11.44 -6.40 -6.11
CA ASP A 54 12.80 -6.94 -6.19
C ASP A 54 13.92 -5.88 -6.01
N ASP A 55 13.85 -5.09 -4.94
CA ASP A 55 14.83 -4.04 -4.66
C ASP A 55 16.15 -4.61 -4.11
N GLY A 56 17.18 -4.65 -4.95
CA GLY A 56 18.51 -5.18 -4.59
C GLY A 56 19.21 -4.40 -3.46
N GLU A 57 18.96 -3.09 -3.36
CA GLU A 57 19.50 -2.28 -2.27
C GLU A 57 18.83 -2.67 -0.95
N LEU A 58 17.51 -2.84 -0.94
CA LEU A 58 16.79 -3.26 0.25
C LEU A 58 17.20 -4.68 0.67
N LYS A 59 17.27 -5.62 -0.27
CA LYS A 59 17.66 -7.01 0.01
C LYS A 59 19.05 -7.14 0.64
N SER A 60 20.00 -6.34 0.18
CA SER A 60 21.36 -6.36 0.73
C SER A 60 21.43 -5.82 2.18
N ASN A 61 20.51 -4.94 2.56
CA ASN A 61 20.42 -4.39 3.93
C ASN A 61 19.63 -5.29 4.90
N TYR A 62 18.70 -6.12 4.40
CA TYR A 62 17.74 -6.87 5.22
C TYR A 62 17.82 -8.39 5.04
N LEU A 63 19.03 -8.97 5.03
CA LEU A 63 19.31 -10.39 4.72
C LEU A 63 18.56 -11.45 5.54
N LYS A 64 18.05 -11.09 6.72
CA LYS A 64 17.31 -12.00 7.63
C LYS A 64 15.80 -11.87 7.50
N THR A 65 15.31 -10.89 6.75
CA THR A 65 13.87 -10.69 6.54
C THR A 65 13.33 -11.77 5.62
N ASP A 66 12.07 -12.14 5.81
CA ASP A 66 11.40 -13.12 4.97
C ASP A 66 11.48 -12.71 3.48
N PRO A 67 11.86 -13.63 2.56
CA PRO A 67 12.00 -13.32 1.14
C PRO A 67 10.70 -12.82 0.48
N GLU A 68 9.53 -13.28 0.93
CA GLU A 68 8.24 -12.84 0.42
C GLU A 68 7.99 -11.37 0.73
N ILE A 69 8.32 -10.93 1.95
CA ILE A 69 8.28 -9.52 2.35
C ILE A 69 9.23 -8.70 1.48
N LEU A 70 10.49 -9.14 1.34
CA LEU A 70 11.50 -8.43 0.56
C LEU A 70 11.15 -8.32 -0.92
N ASN A 71 10.52 -9.34 -1.50
CA ASN A 71 10.07 -9.32 -2.90
C ASN A 71 8.94 -8.32 -3.13
N ASN A 72 8.20 -7.97 -2.08
CA ASN A 72 7.10 -7.02 -2.10
C ASN A 72 7.46 -5.67 -1.50
N SER A 73 8.75 -5.46 -1.18
CA SER A 73 9.24 -4.24 -0.55
C SER A 73 10.28 -3.53 -1.42
N SER A 74 10.32 -2.20 -1.34
CA SER A 74 11.34 -1.37 -2.00
C SER A 74 11.46 -0.02 -1.31
N TYR A 75 12.62 0.63 -1.43
CA TYR A 75 12.67 2.07 -1.24
C TYR A 75 11.82 2.77 -2.29
N ILE A 76 11.05 3.80 -1.93
CA ILE A 76 10.15 4.47 -2.88
C ILE A 76 10.92 5.03 -4.09
N ARG A 77 12.12 5.55 -3.89
CA ARG A 77 12.98 6.05 -4.97
C ARG A 77 13.41 4.98 -5.99
N ASN A 78 13.31 3.70 -5.64
CA ASN A 78 13.68 2.56 -6.48
C ASN A 78 12.45 1.91 -7.15
N LEU A 79 11.24 2.41 -6.91
CA LEU A 79 10.02 1.89 -7.54
C LEU A 79 10.06 2.01 -9.08
N PRO A 80 9.41 1.09 -9.81
CA PRO A 80 9.22 1.19 -11.25
C PRO A 80 8.56 2.52 -11.67
N VAL A 81 8.91 3.03 -12.84
CA VAL A 81 8.38 4.32 -13.35
C VAL A 81 6.85 4.28 -13.56
N ASP A 82 6.32 3.11 -13.89
CA ASP A 82 4.91 2.82 -14.12
C ASP A 82 4.19 2.27 -12.87
N TYR A 83 4.85 2.32 -11.71
CA TYR A 83 4.27 1.88 -10.45
C TYR A 83 2.96 2.60 -10.14
N HIS A 84 1.97 1.81 -9.75
CA HIS A 84 0.67 2.27 -9.31
C HIS A 84 0.09 1.28 -8.32
N THR A 85 -0.74 1.80 -7.41
CA THR A 85 -1.41 1.05 -6.35
C THR A 85 -2.85 1.52 -6.26
N SER A 86 -3.72 0.81 -5.54
CA SER A 86 -5.12 1.21 -5.33
C SER A 86 -5.34 2.01 -4.05
N GLY A 87 -4.37 2.00 -3.15
CA GLY A 87 -4.37 2.80 -1.94
C GLY A 87 -2.99 2.86 -1.30
N ILE A 88 -2.84 3.75 -0.32
CA ILE A 88 -1.61 3.94 0.43
C ILE A 88 -1.93 4.12 1.92
N ILE A 89 -1.12 3.50 2.77
CA ILE A 89 -1.09 3.78 4.21
C ILE A 89 0.21 4.56 4.47
N LEU A 90 0.05 5.80 4.91
CA LEU A 90 1.17 6.72 5.18
C LEU A 90 1.79 6.46 6.55
N LEU A 91 2.97 7.04 6.79
CA LEU A 91 3.69 6.91 8.08
C LEU A 91 2.92 7.45 9.29
N ASP A 92 1.98 8.37 9.06
CA ASP A 92 1.10 8.91 10.11
C ASP A 92 -0.12 8.02 10.40
N GLY A 93 -0.26 6.88 9.70
CA GLY A 93 -1.38 5.95 9.82
C GLY A 93 -2.59 6.30 8.96
N SER A 94 -2.51 7.34 8.12
CA SER A 94 -3.61 7.66 7.21
C SER A 94 -3.69 6.63 6.08
N TRP A 95 -4.85 5.96 5.97
CA TRP A 95 -5.18 5.12 4.81
C TRP A 95 -6.00 5.94 3.81
N ILE A 96 -5.44 6.11 2.61
CA ILE A 96 -6.05 6.82 1.49
C ILE A 96 -6.14 5.89 0.29
N ASP A 97 -7.31 5.75 -0.33
CA ASP A 97 -7.50 4.84 -1.47
C ASP A 97 -8.26 5.49 -2.63
N LEU A 98 -8.46 4.72 -3.71
CA LEU A 98 -9.21 5.15 -4.89
C LEU A 98 -10.65 5.59 -4.61
N GLN A 99 -11.30 5.01 -3.59
CA GLN A 99 -12.69 5.29 -3.24
C GLN A 99 -12.82 6.71 -2.68
N ASP A 100 -11.80 7.22 -1.98
CA ASP A 100 -11.71 8.61 -1.53
C ASP A 100 -11.80 9.61 -2.71
N PHE A 101 -11.39 9.19 -3.91
CA PHE A 101 -11.47 9.98 -5.14
C PHE A 101 -12.76 9.74 -5.94
N GLY A 102 -13.67 8.95 -5.39
CA GLY A 102 -14.99 8.66 -5.96
C GLY A 102 -15.02 7.48 -6.93
N TRP A 103 -14.00 6.61 -6.91
CA TRP A 103 -14.04 5.34 -7.64
C TRP A 103 -15.19 4.46 -7.14
N ARG A 104 -15.88 3.77 -8.06
CA ARG A 104 -17.00 2.88 -7.72
C ARG A 104 -16.97 1.59 -8.53
N MET A 105 -17.18 0.46 -7.87
CA MET A 105 -17.24 -0.87 -8.51
C MET A 105 -18.56 -1.17 -9.23
N ARG A 106 -19.47 -0.19 -9.39
CA ARG A 106 -20.87 -0.49 -9.75
C ARG A 106 -21.16 -0.63 -11.26
N LYS A 107 -20.28 -0.21 -12.17
CA LYS A 107 -20.39 -0.45 -13.64
C LYS A 107 -19.01 -0.36 -14.32
N GLU A 108 -18.75 -1.26 -15.27
CA GLU A 108 -17.66 -1.23 -16.28
C GLU A 108 -17.45 0.16 -16.92
N PRO A 109 -16.27 0.46 -17.52
CA PRO A 109 -15.57 1.73 -17.37
C PRO A 109 -16.48 2.95 -17.52
N SER A 110 -16.49 3.76 -16.47
CA SER A 110 -17.24 5.00 -16.44
C SER A 110 -16.28 6.17 -16.46
N SER A 111 -16.66 7.25 -17.16
CA SER A 111 -15.92 8.52 -17.13
C SER A 111 -15.74 9.10 -15.72
N LYS A 112 -16.50 8.62 -14.72
CA LYS A 112 -16.30 8.94 -13.31
C LYS A 112 -15.11 8.18 -12.72
N ASN A 113 -15.02 6.86 -12.96
CA ASN A 113 -13.89 6.04 -12.55
C ASN A 113 -12.59 6.49 -13.22
N ASP A 114 -12.61 6.83 -14.52
CA ASP A 114 -11.43 7.37 -15.20
C ASP A 114 -10.93 8.68 -14.58
N ARG A 115 -11.87 9.55 -14.16
CA ARG A 115 -11.54 10.80 -13.47
C ARG A 115 -11.00 10.55 -12.07
N ALA A 116 -11.59 9.61 -11.32
CA ALA A 116 -11.10 9.21 -10.01
C ALA A 116 -9.68 8.64 -10.11
N TRP A 117 -9.43 7.73 -11.05
CA TRP A 117 -8.11 7.17 -11.33
C TRP A 117 -7.08 8.23 -11.69
N LYS A 118 -7.41 9.17 -12.59
CA LYS A 118 -6.51 10.28 -12.94
C LYS A 118 -6.15 11.15 -11.75
N LYS A 119 -7.13 11.49 -10.90
CA LYS A 119 -6.90 12.26 -9.67
C LYS A 119 -6.03 11.48 -8.70
N TRP A 120 -6.33 10.19 -8.51
CA TRP A 120 -5.55 9.32 -7.64
C TRP A 120 -4.10 9.22 -8.08
N ILE A 121 -3.83 8.97 -9.37
CA ILE A 121 -2.46 8.86 -9.88
C ILE A 121 -1.69 10.18 -9.72
N GLN A 122 -2.35 11.33 -9.87
CA GLN A 122 -1.72 12.63 -9.58
C GLN A 122 -1.35 12.75 -8.10
N GLN A 123 -2.25 12.37 -7.21
CA GLN A 123 -2.03 12.45 -5.77
C GLN A 123 -0.99 11.43 -5.27
N LEU A 124 -1.05 10.19 -5.77
CA LEU A 124 -0.09 9.13 -5.47
C LEU A 124 1.34 9.58 -5.79
N LYS A 125 1.56 10.24 -6.94
CA LYS A 125 2.87 10.80 -7.29
C LYS A 125 3.39 11.79 -6.26
N ILE A 126 2.52 12.61 -5.66
CA ILE A 126 2.89 13.55 -4.61
C ILE A 126 3.33 12.75 -3.38
N TYR A 127 2.51 11.81 -2.90
CA TYR A 127 2.85 10.98 -1.73
C TYR A 127 4.14 10.19 -1.92
N LEU A 128 4.34 9.56 -3.07
CA LEU A 128 5.58 8.83 -3.35
C LEU A 128 6.79 9.79 -3.40
N ASN A 129 6.65 10.97 -4.01
CA ASN A 129 7.74 11.93 -4.09
C ASN A 129 8.15 12.49 -2.71
N GLU A 130 7.17 12.77 -1.84
CA GLU A 130 7.41 13.24 -0.47
C GLU A 130 8.06 12.18 0.42
N ASN A 131 7.86 10.90 0.11
CA ASN A 131 8.35 9.77 0.90
C ASN A 131 9.47 8.97 0.21
N LYS A 132 10.19 9.57 -0.75
CA LYS A 132 11.20 8.89 -1.60
C LYS A 132 12.19 8.00 -0.86
N GLU A 133 12.61 8.41 0.32
CA GLU A 133 13.62 7.69 1.10
C GLU A 133 13.02 6.59 1.98
N GLN A 134 11.69 6.50 2.09
CA GLN A 134 10.99 5.53 2.90
C GLN A 134 10.91 4.18 2.19
N ILE A 135 10.68 3.14 2.99
CA ILE A 135 10.40 1.81 2.48
C ILE A 135 8.90 1.74 2.20
N CYS A 136 8.52 1.09 1.13
CA CYS A 136 7.14 0.73 0.85
C CYS A 136 7.02 -0.79 0.75
N VAL A 137 5.86 -1.31 1.15
CA VAL A 137 5.52 -2.72 1.04
C VAL A 137 4.17 -2.85 0.36
N GLN A 138 4.07 -3.72 -0.65
CA GLN A 138 2.81 -4.02 -1.32
C GLN A 138 2.07 -5.12 -0.56
N VAL A 139 0.78 -4.90 -0.32
CA VAL A 139 -0.13 -5.90 0.27
C VAL A 139 -1.46 -5.92 -0.47
N ILE A 140 -2.12 -7.06 -0.50
CA ILE A 140 -3.53 -7.18 -0.89
C ILE A 140 -4.32 -7.38 0.40
N VAL A 141 -5.29 -6.50 0.65
CA VAL A 141 -6.21 -6.61 1.78
C VAL A 141 -7.53 -7.19 1.33
N HIS A 142 -8.18 -7.97 2.20
CA HIS A 142 -9.55 -8.44 2.02
C HIS A 142 -10.43 -7.84 3.11
N CYS A 143 -11.65 -7.46 2.73
CA CYS A 143 -12.73 -6.92 3.55
C CYS A 143 -14.07 -7.55 3.13
#